data_AF-A0AAQ1UJ49-F1
#
_entry.id   AF-A0AAQ1UJ49-F1
#
_cell.length_a   1.000
_cell.length_b   1.000
_cell.length_c   1.000
_cell.angle_alpha   90.00
_cell.angle_beta   90.00
_cell.angle_gamma   90.00
#
_symmetry.space_group_name_H-M   'P 1'
#
loop_
_entity.id
_entity.type
_entity.pdbx_description
1 polymer ?
#
loop_
_entity_poly.entity_id
_entity_poly.type
_entity_poly.pdbx_seq_one_letter_code
_entity_poly.pdbx_strand_id
1 'polypeptide(L)'
;MTKRKSPRVYSEVFKLQVLSDYYTHGGSQAAIGRKWNVEGNSIRQWLKRWPVDSKALSLPSEVISSYRMEHQETKLSNEEILLNRISDLERALELEKLRSRALEKMIQIAEQEEGISILKKGGARQ
;
A
#
# COMPACT_ATOMS: atom_id res chain seq x y z
N MET A 1 -17.31 32.89 -4.28
CA MET A 1 -16.31 33.03 -3.19
C MET A 1 -16.86 32.39 -1.93
N THR A 2 -16.43 31.19 -1.57
CA THR A 2 -16.86 30.54 -0.33
C THR A 2 -16.17 31.22 0.86
N LYS A 3 -16.95 31.83 1.77
CA LYS A 3 -16.42 32.45 2.99
C LYS A 3 -15.58 31.41 3.77
N ARG A 4 -14.32 31.73 4.07
CA ARG A 4 -13.48 30.89 4.93
C ARG A 4 -14.14 30.85 6.31
N LYS A 5 -14.57 29.66 6.74
CA LYS A 5 -15.09 29.46 8.11
C LYS A 5 -13.95 29.76 9.07
N SER A 6 -14.25 30.52 10.13
CA SER A 6 -13.28 30.80 11.19
C SER A 6 -12.73 29.49 11.77
N PRO A 7 -11.43 29.38 12.05
CA PRO A 7 -10.86 28.17 12.65
C PRO A 7 -11.57 27.85 13.95
N ARG A 8 -12.12 26.63 14.09
CA ARG A 8 -12.61 26.16 15.38
C ARG A 8 -11.41 25.95 16.31
N VAL A 9 -11.42 26.66 17.43
CA VAL A 9 -10.38 26.53 18.45
C VAL A 9 -10.88 25.54 19.50
N TYR A 10 -10.11 24.49 19.74
CA TYR A 10 -10.39 23.49 20.76
C TYR A 10 -9.37 23.60 21.88
N SER A 11 -9.82 23.42 23.13
CA SER A 11 -8.94 23.34 24.29
C SER A 11 -8.03 22.10 24.19
N GLU A 12 -6.86 22.15 24.82
CA GLU A 12 -5.93 21.02 24.81
C GLU A 12 -6.51 19.79 25.49
N VAL A 13 -7.19 19.97 26.63
CA VAL A 13 -7.87 18.90 27.35
C VAL A 13 -8.90 18.18 26.45
N PHE A 14 -9.68 18.93 25.69
CA PHE A 14 -10.64 18.35 24.76
C PHE A 14 -9.95 17.54 23.65
N LYS A 15 -8.85 18.05 23.09
CA LYS A 15 -8.08 17.33 22.06
C LYS A 15 -7.55 16.00 22.61
N LEU A 16 -6.97 16.02 23.81
CA LEU A 16 -6.42 14.83 24.45
C LEU A 16 -7.52 13.80 24.75
N GLN A 17 -8.71 14.24 25.18
CA GLN A 17 -9.85 13.37 25.40
C GLN A 17 -10.32 12.68 24.11
N VAL A 18 -10.43 13.43 23.01
CA VAL A 18 -10.79 12.87 21.69
C VAL A 18 -9.76 11.86 21.21
N LEU A 19 -8.47 12.15 21.39
CA LEU A 19 -7.39 11.24 21.02
C LEU A 19 -7.34 10.00 21.90
N SER A 20 -7.55 10.13 23.21
CA SER A 20 -7.62 8.98 24.11
C SER A 20 -8.75 8.05 23.70
N ASP A 21 -9.93 8.59 23.39
CA ASP A 21 -11.06 7.81 22.90
C ASP A 21 -10.75 7.11 21.56
N TYR A 22 -10.06 7.79 20.64
CA TYR A 22 -9.59 7.22 19.37
C TYR A 22 -8.64 6.04 19.58
N TYR A 23 -7.65 6.18 20.47
CA TYR A 23 -6.66 5.13 20.74
C TYR A 23 -7.25 3.94 21.51
N THR A 24 -8.22 4.17 22.40
CA THR A 24 -8.82 3.11 23.23
C THR A 24 -9.87 2.28 22.48
N HIS A 25 -10.73 2.91 21.68
CA HIS A 25 -11.85 2.23 21.01
C HIS A 25 -11.57 1.92 19.53
N GLY A 26 -10.47 2.43 18.99
CA GLY A 26 -10.08 2.23 17.60
C GLY A 26 -11.04 2.87 16.59
N GLY A 27 -10.92 2.44 15.33
CA GLY A 27 -11.78 2.89 14.23
C GLY A 27 -11.20 4.03 13.38
N SER A 28 -11.98 4.49 12.41
CA SER A 28 -11.50 5.52 11.46
C SER A 28 -11.56 6.93 12.05
N GLN A 29 -10.67 7.81 11.60
CA GLN A 29 -10.71 9.25 11.92
C GLN A 29 -12.09 9.89 11.64
N ALA A 30 -12.80 9.38 10.63
CA ALA A 30 -14.14 9.84 10.29
C ALA A 30 -15.20 9.40 11.31
N ALA A 31 -15.06 8.22 11.93
CA ALA A 31 -15.95 7.77 12.99
C ALA A 31 -15.79 8.63 14.25
N ILE A 32 -14.56 8.87 14.69
CA ILE A 32 -14.28 9.76 15.83
C ILE A 32 -14.68 11.21 15.53
N GLY A 33 -14.46 11.69 14.30
CA GLY A 33 -14.91 13.02 13.89
C GLY A 33 -16.43 13.19 13.99
N ARG A 34 -17.20 12.17 13.62
CA ARG A 34 -18.67 12.18 13.80
C ARG A 34 -19.07 12.14 15.26
N LYS A 35 -18.42 11.29 16.09
CA LYS A 35 -18.72 11.14 17.52
C LYS A 35 -18.50 12.45 18.29
N TRP A 36 -17.39 13.12 18.03
CA TRP A 36 -16.98 14.33 18.77
C TRP A 36 -17.30 15.64 18.05
N ASN A 37 -17.96 15.58 16.89
CA ASN A 37 -18.23 16.73 16.01
C ASN A 37 -16.96 17.54 15.68
N VAL A 38 -15.88 16.81 15.35
CA VAL A 38 -14.57 17.36 14.99
C VAL A 38 -14.28 17.04 13.53
N GLU A 39 -13.75 18.03 12.80
CA GLU A 39 -13.31 17.81 11.43
C GLU A 39 -12.12 16.85 11.37
N GLY A 40 -12.16 15.89 10.43
CA GLY A 40 -11.12 14.86 10.31
C GLY A 40 -9.71 15.43 10.11
N ASN A 41 -9.57 16.59 9.46
CA ASN A 41 -8.28 17.26 9.30
C ASN A 41 -7.72 17.76 10.64
N SER A 42 -8.57 18.22 11.57
CA SER A 42 -8.13 18.59 12.92
C SER A 42 -7.63 17.37 13.68
N ILE A 43 -8.35 16.24 13.63
CA ILE A 43 -7.93 14.97 14.24
C ILE A 43 -6.58 14.52 13.68
N ARG A 44 -6.40 14.56 12.35
CA ARG A 44 -5.13 14.22 11.70
C ARG A 44 -3.97 15.08 12.19
N GLN A 45 -4.19 16.39 12.38
CA GLN A 45 -3.17 17.28 12.93
C GLN A 45 -2.85 16.96 14.39
N TRP A 46 -3.85 16.60 15.20
CA TRP A 46 -3.65 16.24 16.60
C TRP A 46 -2.91 14.92 16.74
N LEU A 47 -3.24 13.90 15.93
CA LEU A 47 -2.53 12.61 15.90
C LEU A 47 -1.04 12.77 15.57
N LYS A 48 -0.68 13.74 14.73
CA LYS A 48 0.74 14.08 14.45
C LYS A 48 1.43 14.73 15.65
N ARG A 49 0.69 15.48 16.46
CA ARG A 49 1.22 16.23 17.60
C ARG A 49 1.33 15.38 18.86
N TRP A 50 0.37 14.49 19.07
CA TRP A 50 0.31 13.56 20.19
C TRP A 50 0.17 12.14 19.66
N PRO A 51 1.30 11.46 19.37
CA PRO A 51 1.28 10.04 19.03
C PRO A 51 0.79 9.19 20.20
N VAL A 52 0.49 7.91 19.94
CA VAL A 52 -0.10 6.98 20.93
C VAL A 52 0.73 6.83 22.22
N ASP A 53 2.04 7.00 22.13
CA ASP A 53 3.00 6.94 23.23
C ASP A 53 3.31 8.31 23.86
N SER A 54 2.56 9.35 23.49
CA SER A 54 2.72 10.67 24.06
C SER A 54 2.40 10.65 25.55
N LYS A 55 3.34 11.16 26.37
CA LYS A 55 3.18 11.29 27.83
C LYS A 55 1.90 12.06 28.21
N ALA A 56 1.47 13.00 27.39
CA ALA A 56 0.29 13.83 27.63
C ALA A 56 -1.03 13.04 27.59
N LEU A 57 -1.09 11.90 26.91
CA LEU A 57 -2.29 11.06 26.86
C LEU A 57 -2.37 10.09 28.04
N SER A 58 -1.22 9.77 28.66
CA SER A 58 -1.12 8.84 29.80
C SER A 58 -1.94 7.55 29.62
N LEU A 59 -1.91 6.98 28.40
CA LEU A 59 -2.66 5.78 28.07
C LEU A 59 -2.08 4.53 28.76
N PRO A 60 -2.92 3.53 29.09
CA PRO A 60 -2.43 2.24 29.56
C PRO A 60 -1.50 1.58 28.53
N SER A 61 -0.49 0.85 29.01
CA SER A 61 0.48 0.15 28.17
C SER A 61 -0.17 -0.87 27.22
N GLU A 62 -1.27 -1.49 27.66
CA GLU A 62 -2.05 -2.43 26.87
C GLU A 62 -2.65 -1.78 25.61
N VAL A 63 -3.22 -0.58 25.75
CA VAL A 63 -3.79 0.22 24.65
C VAL A 63 -2.71 0.66 23.66
N ILE A 64 -1.55 1.06 24.17
CA ILE A 64 -0.41 1.45 23.31
C ILE A 64 0.06 0.25 22.49
N SER A 65 0.12 -0.92 23.12
CA SER A 65 0.61 -2.16 22.51
C SER A 65 -0.38 -2.67 21.46
N SER A 66 -1.68 -2.72 21.77
CA SER A 66 -2.73 -3.13 20.83
C SER A 66 -2.77 -2.22 19.60
N TYR A 67 -2.75 -0.90 19.81
CA TYR A 67 -2.76 0.08 18.72
C TYR A 67 -1.52 -0.04 17.82
N ARG A 68 -0.34 -0.27 18.40
CA ARG A 68 0.90 -0.47 17.62
C ARG A 68 0.88 -1.76 16.81
N MET A 69 0.27 -2.83 17.31
CA MET A 69 0.13 -4.09 16.58
C MET A 69 -0.86 -3.95 15.42
N GLU A 70 -2.02 -3.30 15.65
CA GLU A 70 -3.05 -3.10 14.63
C GLU A 70 -2.64 -2.11 13.53
N HIS A 71 -1.88 -1.08 13.92
CA HIS A 71 -1.37 -0.06 12.99
C HIS A 71 0.13 -0.16 12.77
N GLN A 72 0.69 -1.36 12.92
CA GLN A 72 2.02 -1.63 12.44
C GLN A 72 1.96 -1.40 10.92
N GLU A 73 2.49 -0.26 10.45
CA GLU A 73 2.75 -0.10 9.03
C GLU A 73 3.65 -1.29 8.69
N THR A 74 3.10 -2.30 8.00
CA THR A 74 3.89 -3.33 7.34
C THR A 74 4.60 -2.63 6.19
N LYS A 75 5.53 -1.74 6.52
CA LYS A 75 6.60 -1.36 5.61
C LYS A 75 7.32 -2.66 5.39
N LEU A 76 7.01 -3.30 4.26
CA LEU A 76 7.76 -4.44 3.78
C LEU A 76 9.24 -4.06 3.91
N SER A 77 10.02 -4.91 4.57
CA SER A 77 11.46 -4.76 4.62
C SER A 77 11.96 -4.58 3.18
N ASN A 78 13.06 -3.84 2.99
CA ASN A 78 13.69 -3.75 1.67
C ASN A 78 13.95 -5.15 1.07
N GLU A 79 14.25 -6.13 1.93
CA GLU A 79 14.42 -7.54 1.55
C GLU A 79 13.12 -8.15 1.01
N GLU A 80 11.98 -7.94 1.68
CA GLU A 80 10.68 -8.46 1.23
C GLU A 80 10.24 -7.81 -0.08
N ILE A 81 10.53 -6.51 -0.27
CA ILE A 81 10.28 -5.81 -1.53
C ILE A 81 11.12 -6.42 -2.65
N LEU A 82 12.41 -6.68 -2.41
CA LEU A 82 13.30 -7.30 -3.38
C LEU A 82 12.87 -8.74 -3.73
N LEU A 83 12.46 -9.53 -2.75
CA LEU A 83 11.97 -10.89 -2.97
C LEU A 83 10.71 -10.92 -3.84
N ASN A 84 9.75 -10.03 -3.55
CA ASN A 84 8.55 -9.89 -4.39
C ASN A 84 8.93 -9.50 -5.82
N ARG A 85 9.88 -8.57 -5.99
CA ARG A 85 10.34 -8.16 -7.31
C ARG A 85 11.02 -9.29 -8.08
N ILE A 86 11.82 -10.12 -7.42
CA ILE A 86 12.45 -11.29 -8.03
C ILE A 86 11.37 -12.27 -8.49
N SER A 87 10.40 -12.58 -7.64
CA SER A 87 9.29 -13.49 -7.98
C SER A 87 8.48 -13.01 -9.19
N ASP A 88 8.19 -11.72 -9.26
CA ASP A 88 7.49 -11.13 -10.40
C ASP A 88 8.31 -11.22 -11.69
N LEU A 89 9.62 -10.97 -11.62
CA LEU A 89 10.52 -11.05 -12.76
C LEU A 89 10.68 -12.50 -13.26
N GLU A 90 10.76 -13.47 -12.35
CA GLU A 90 10.81 -14.88 -12.70
C GLU A 90 9.55 -15.33 -13.43
N ARG A 91 8.37 -14.94 -12.93
CA ARG A 91 7.08 -15.22 -13.59
C ARG A 91 7.00 -14.59 -14.97
N ALA A 92 7.42 -13.33 -15.11
CA ALA A 92 7.43 -12.65 -16.41
C ALA A 92 8.38 -13.35 -17.41
N LEU A 93 9.55 -13.78 -16.95
CA LEU A 93 10.52 -14.51 -17.77
C LEU A 93 9.98 -15.87 -18.21
N GLU A 94 9.31 -16.60 -17.32
CA GLU A 94 8.69 -17.89 -17.65
C GLU A 94 7.60 -17.73 -18.71
N LEU A 95 6.74 -16.71 -18.54
CA LEU A 95 5.68 -16.40 -19.51
C LEU A 95 6.26 -16.06 -20.89
N GLU A 96 7.33 -15.25 -20.94
CA GLU A 96 7.95 -14.88 -22.21
C GLU A 96 8.63 -16.07 -22.89
N LYS A 97 9.29 -16.95 -22.12
CA LYS A 97 9.83 -18.21 -22.65
C LYS A 97 8.73 -19.11 -23.22
N LEU A 98 7.59 -19.20 -22.55
CA LEU A 98 6.44 -19.96 -23.04
C LEU A 98 5.89 -19.35 -24.34
N ARG A 99 5.77 -18.02 -24.38
CA ARG A 99 5.33 -17.28 -25.57
C ARG A 99 6.25 -17.53 -26.75
N SER A 100 7.57 -17.42 -26.57
CA SER A 100 8.56 -17.67 -27.61
C SER A 100 8.47 -19.09 -28.14
N ARG A 101 8.37 -20.09 -27.26
CA ARG A 101 8.19 -21.50 -27.66
C ARG A 101 6.89 -21.73 -28.43
N ALA A 102 5.80 -21.10 -28.01
CA ALA A 102 4.52 -21.20 -28.71
C ALA A 102 4.60 -20.58 -30.12
N LEU A 103 5.26 -19.43 -30.26
CA LEU A 103 5.50 -18.79 -31.55
C LEU A 103 6.37 -19.65 -32.47
N GLU A 104 7.49 -20.18 -31.96
CA GLU A 104 8.33 -21.13 -32.70
C GLU A 104 7.52 -22.34 -33.18
N LYS A 105 6.65 -22.88 -32.32
CA LYS A 105 5.82 -24.03 -32.67
C LYS A 105 4.76 -23.69 -33.71
N MET A 106 4.13 -22.51 -33.62
CA MET A 106 3.19 -22.04 -34.64
C MET A 106 3.87 -21.86 -36.00
N ILE A 107 5.08 -21.32 -36.03
CA ILE A 107 5.86 -21.19 -37.27
C ILE A 107 6.12 -22.57 -37.87
N GLN A 108 6.57 -23.54 -37.07
CA GLN A 108 6.80 -24.91 -37.55
C GLN A 108 5.55 -25.56 -38.16
N ILE A 109 4.38 -25.38 -37.53
CA ILE A 109 3.11 -25.91 -38.03
C ILE A 109 2.76 -25.25 -39.37
N ALA A 110 2.87 -23.91 -39.45
CA ALA A 110 2.58 -23.17 -40.67
C ALA A 110 3.50 -23.56 -41.84
N GLU A 111 4.81 -23.74 -41.58
CA GLU A 111 5.76 -24.21 -42.60
C GLU A 111 5.44 -25.65 -43.07
N GLN A 112 4.98 -26.52 -42.17
CA GLN A 112 4.60 -27.90 -42.49
C GLN A 112 3.31 -27.99 -43.30
N GLU A 113 2.31 -27.18 -42.98
CA GLU A 113 0.99 -27.20 -43.63
C GLU A 113 1.02 -26.51 -45.01
N GLU A 114 1.71 -25.37 -45.13
CA GLU A 114 1.73 -24.55 -46.35
C GLU A 114 2.89 -24.90 -47.29
N GLY A 115 3.86 -25.72 -46.84
CA GLY A 115 5.02 -26.11 -47.64
C GLY A 115 5.98 -24.96 -48.00
N ILE A 116 5.88 -23.83 -47.29
CA ILE A 116 6.71 -22.63 -47.47
C ILE A 116 7.73 -22.48 -46.33
N SER A 117 8.85 -21.81 -46.60
CA SER A 117 9.86 -21.45 -45.59
C SER A 117 9.57 -20.03 -45.10
N ILE A 118 9.06 -19.88 -43.88
CA ILE A 118 8.78 -18.58 -43.24
C ILE A 118 10.08 -18.02 -42.64
N LEU A 119 10.92 -18.89 -42.07
CA LEU A 119 12.22 -18.48 -41.57
C LEU A 119 13.28 -18.52 -42.67
N LYS A 120 14.17 -17.51 -42.67
CA LYS A 120 15.35 -17.51 -43.54
C LYS A 120 16.32 -18.58 -43.03
N LYS A 121 16.60 -19.61 -43.86
CA LYS A 121 17.67 -20.57 -43.58
C LYS A 121 18.99 -19.79 -43.49
N GLY A 122 19.68 -19.90 -42.35
CA GLY A 122 20.89 -19.15 -42.05
C GLY A 122 21.90 -19.27 -43.20
N GLY A 123 22.29 -18.12 -43.77
CA GLY A 123 23.31 -18.07 -44.81
C GLY A 123 24.64 -18.61 -44.27
N ALA A 124 25.30 -19.42 -45.09
CA ALA A 124 26.58 -20.05 -44.77
C ALA A 124 27.58 -19.03 -44.20
N ARG A 125 28.21 -19.37 -43.07
CA ARG A 125 29.46 -18.74 -42.65
C ARG A 125 30.52 -19.08 -43.70
N GLN A 126 30.97 -18.08 -44.46
CA GLN A 126 32.23 -18.13 -45.21
C GLN A 126 33.35 -17.62 -44.32
#